data_AF-A0A4T0HIJ8-F1
#
_entry.id   AF-A0A4T0HIJ8-F1
#
_cell.length_a   1.000
_cell.length_b   1.000
_cell.length_c   1.000
_cell.angle_alpha   90.00
_cell.angle_beta   90.00
_cell.angle_gamma   90.00
#
_symmetry.space_group_name_H-M   'P 1'
#
loop_
_entity.id
_entity.type
_entity.pdbx_description
1 polymer ?
#
loop_
_entity_poly.entity_id
_entity_poly.type
_entity_poly.pdbx_seq_one_letter_code
_entity_poly.pdbx_strand_id
1 'polypeptide(L)'
;MSNNSISYMSTGIADITPNYSIIPNTPCYPFYYTNSDQIFTALSDKYTSIIAPVIGYWVFSLFFHFLDQLPSLDKYRIHPPSELVSKNKVSVSQVIKAVIIQQVVQTALGVLVLDNVDEFMSDNQHLHAMATYSGYITFFLNLALGPSLTSSVFAHFGASITSFTYWWFVPAIQFAWACFIMDTHQYFLHRLFHMNKFLYRHIHSVHHRLYVPYAFGALYNHPIEGFLLDTCGALLAHAASFMSTRQSIVMFVFSTYKTCSDHAGAQYPFDPFRYIFANTSDYHDIHHQHFGLKYNFSQPFFVHWDDVFGTRLNRSDVKSSNKADKLKNKAE
;
A
#
# COMPACT_ATOMS: atom_id res chain seq x y z
N MET A 1 63.19 33.75 -30.40
CA MET A 1 63.15 32.64 -29.43
C MET A 1 61.71 32.14 -29.36
N SER A 2 61.53 30.82 -29.43
CA SER A 2 60.35 30.11 -29.90
C SER A 2 59.08 30.26 -29.04
N ASN A 3 57.95 30.58 -29.67
CA ASN A 3 56.61 30.28 -29.17
C ASN A 3 56.32 28.80 -29.40
N ASN A 4 56.27 28.01 -28.33
CA ASN A 4 55.71 26.66 -28.36
C ASN A 4 54.18 26.74 -28.32
N SER A 5 53.54 26.79 -29.49
CA SER A 5 52.12 26.47 -29.61
C SER A 5 51.96 24.95 -29.61
N ILE A 6 51.53 24.40 -28.47
CA ILE A 6 51.06 23.02 -28.37
C ILE A 6 49.73 22.96 -29.14
N SER A 7 49.81 22.42 -30.35
CA SER A 7 48.66 21.93 -31.10
C SER A 7 48.06 20.76 -30.32
N TYR A 8 46.97 21.01 -29.59
CA TYR A 8 46.09 19.92 -29.19
C TYR A 8 45.43 19.41 -30.47
N MET A 9 45.88 18.24 -30.90
CA MET A 9 45.19 17.43 -31.89
C MET A 9 43.73 17.32 -31.47
N SER A 10 42.87 18.02 -32.22
CA SER A 10 41.46 17.72 -32.34
C SER A 10 41.33 16.30 -32.88
N THR A 11 41.39 15.31 -32.00
CA THR A 11 40.88 13.96 -32.30
C THR A 11 39.40 14.12 -32.53
N GLY A 12 39.02 14.19 -33.80
CA GLY A 12 37.64 14.16 -34.25
C GLY A 12 37.01 12.86 -33.83
N ILE A 13 36.42 12.85 -32.64
CA ILE A 13 35.23 12.06 -32.40
C ILE A 13 34.15 12.93 -33.02
N ALA A 14 33.71 12.58 -34.23
CA ALA A 14 32.45 13.12 -34.73
C ALA A 14 31.43 12.92 -33.62
N ASP A 15 30.75 13.98 -33.19
CA ASP A 15 29.56 13.87 -32.37
C ASP A 15 28.55 13.06 -33.19
N ILE A 16 28.60 11.73 -33.05
CA ILE A 16 27.57 10.82 -33.54
C ILE A 16 26.41 11.01 -32.57
N THR A 17 25.74 12.16 -32.67
CA THR A 17 24.40 12.29 -32.11
C THR A 17 23.55 11.26 -32.85
N PRO A 18 23.00 10.26 -32.15
CA PRO A 18 22.22 9.23 -32.81
C PRO A 18 21.03 9.88 -33.52
N ASN A 19 20.75 9.45 -34.76
CA ASN A 19 19.63 9.97 -35.55
C ASN A 19 18.28 9.36 -35.12
N TYR A 20 18.04 9.28 -33.81
CA TYR A 20 16.78 8.80 -33.24
C TYR A 20 16.40 9.65 -32.02
N SER A 21 15.09 9.87 -31.84
CA SER A 21 14.52 10.39 -30.60
C SER A 21 13.93 9.22 -29.80
N ILE A 22 14.23 9.17 -28.51
CA ILE A 22 13.57 8.23 -27.58
C ILE A 22 12.34 8.84 -26.91
N ILE A 23 12.01 10.10 -27.21
CA ILE A 23 10.77 10.76 -26.80
C ILE A 23 9.76 10.56 -27.93
N PRO A 24 8.56 10.03 -27.67
CA PRO A 24 7.50 9.93 -28.67
C PRO A 24 7.14 11.28 -29.25
N ASN A 25 6.72 11.33 -30.52
CA ASN A 25 6.26 12.58 -31.15
C ASN A 25 4.91 13.05 -30.56
N THR A 26 4.09 12.11 -30.09
CA THR A 26 2.80 12.35 -29.45
C THR A 26 2.63 11.38 -28.28
N PRO A 27 2.00 11.78 -27.17
CA PRO A 27 1.69 10.85 -26.09
C PRO A 27 0.78 9.72 -26.57
N CYS A 28 1.12 8.48 -26.23
CA CYS A 28 0.22 7.35 -26.36
C CYS A 28 -0.39 7.07 -24.98
N TYR A 29 -1.69 7.34 -24.82
CA TYR A 29 -2.37 7.21 -23.55
C TYR A 29 -2.73 5.74 -23.25
N PRO A 30 -2.40 5.20 -22.07
CA PRO A 30 -2.83 3.87 -21.67
C PRO A 30 -4.34 3.84 -21.42
N PHE A 31 -4.95 2.65 -21.48
CA PHE A 31 -6.42 2.49 -21.36
C PHE A 31 -6.99 3.02 -20.04
N TYR A 32 -6.18 3.12 -18.99
CA TYR A 32 -6.62 3.59 -17.68
C TYR A 32 -6.51 5.12 -17.55
N TYR A 33 -5.78 5.80 -18.46
CA TYR A 33 -5.62 7.25 -18.41
C TYR A 33 -6.88 7.94 -18.91
N THR A 34 -7.28 9.01 -18.22
CA THR A 34 -8.43 9.83 -18.60
C THR A 34 -7.97 11.27 -18.74
N ASN A 35 -8.13 11.85 -19.95
CA ASN A 35 -7.75 13.23 -20.24
C ASN A 35 -8.81 14.28 -19.84
N SER A 36 -9.57 13.96 -18.80
CA SER A 36 -10.60 14.84 -18.21
C SER A 36 -10.01 15.49 -16.97
N ASP A 37 -10.49 16.68 -16.60
CA ASP A 37 -10.13 17.34 -15.35
C ASP A 37 -10.58 16.51 -14.12
N GLN A 38 -11.63 15.71 -14.28
CA GLN A 38 -12.18 14.86 -13.21
C GLN A 38 -12.56 13.46 -13.74
N ILE A 39 -12.40 12.43 -12.91
CA ILE A 39 -12.81 11.05 -13.24
C ILE A 39 -14.35 10.96 -13.37
N PHE A 40 -15.08 11.59 -12.45
CA PHE A 40 -16.53 11.56 -12.42
C PHE A 40 -17.10 12.97 -12.58
N THR A 41 -18.09 13.13 -13.47
CA THR A 41 -18.74 14.43 -13.72
C THR A 41 -19.47 14.97 -12.49
N ALA A 42 -19.89 14.09 -11.58
CA ALA A 42 -20.62 14.45 -10.37
C ALA A 42 -19.69 14.78 -9.18
N LEU A 43 -18.40 14.41 -9.24
CA LEU A 43 -17.52 14.44 -8.07
C LEU A 43 -16.06 14.67 -8.47
N SER A 44 -15.44 15.74 -7.95
CA SER A 44 -14.02 16.01 -8.19
C SER A 44 -13.13 14.91 -7.61
N ASP A 45 -11.93 14.74 -8.17
CA ASP A 45 -10.98 13.70 -7.73
C ASP A 45 -10.62 13.77 -6.24
N LYS A 46 -10.55 14.96 -5.64
CA LYS A 46 -10.41 15.14 -4.17
C LYS A 46 -11.52 14.45 -3.39
N TYR A 47 -12.77 14.74 -3.71
CA TYR A 47 -13.91 14.12 -3.02
C TYR A 47 -14.01 12.63 -3.34
N THR A 48 -13.63 12.21 -4.56
CA THR A 48 -13.53 10.79 -4.91
C THR A 48 -12.48 10.09 -4.04
N SER A 49 -11.31 10.68 -3.79
CA SER A 49 -10.27 10.08 -2.92
C SER A 49 -10.69 9.97 -1.46
N ILE A 50 -11.63 10.79 -1.02
CA ILE A 50 -12.20 10.72 0.34
C ILE A 50 -13.31 9.66 0.42
N ILE A 51 -14.22 9.63 -0.55
CA ILE A 51 -15.42 8.78 -0.51
C ILE A 51 -15.14 7.35 -0.97
N ALA A 52 -14.27 7.15 -1.96
CA ALA A 52 -13.97 5.83 -2.52
C ALA A 52 -13.51 4.79 -1.48
N PRO A 53 -12.56 5.07 -0.55
CA PRO A 53 -12.20 4.11 0.48
C PRO A 53 -13.35 3.83 1.47
N VAL A 54 -14.21 4.81 1.75
CA VAL A 54 -15.39 4.59 2.62
C VAL A 54 -16.39 3.65 1.96
N ILE A 55 -16.70 3.87 0.67
CA ILE A 55 -17.56 2.96 -0.10
C ILE A 55 -16.91 1.58 -0.19
N GLY A 56 -15.62 1.52 -0.55
CA GLY A 56 -14.84 0.30 -0.62
C GLY A 56 -14.90 -0.49 0.69
N TYR A 57 -14.74 0.18 1.83
CA TYR A 57 -14.81 -0.45 3.15
C TYR A 57 -16.12 -1.21 3.35
N TRP A 58 -17.26 -0.54 3.12
CA TRP A 58 -18.56 -1.18 3.31
C TRP A 58 -18.81 -2.28 2.28
N VAL A 59 -18.43 -2.07 1.01
CA VAL A 59 -18.57 -3.10 -0.03
C VAL A 59 -17.76 -4.35 0.32
N PHE A 60 -16.48 -4.20 0.64
CA PHE A 60 -15.59 -5.33 0.94
C PHE A 60 -15.94 -6.01 2.26
N SER A 61 -16.25 -5.24 3.30
CA SER A 61 -16.60 -5.80 4.61
C SER A 61 -17.93 -6.54 4.58
N LEU A 62 -18.94 -6.03 3.86
CA LEU A 62 -20.20 -6.73 3.65
C LEU A 62 -20.03 -7.96 2.75
N PHE A 63 -19.14 -7.90 1.75
CA PHE A 63 -18.79 -9.06 0.94
C PHE A 63 -18.22 -10.18 1.81
N PHE A 64 -17.20 -9.92 2.62
CA PHE A 64 -16.64 -10.92 3.53
C PHE A 64 -17.65 -11.38 4.59
N HIS A 65 -18.49 -10.47 5.10
CA HIS A 65 -19.57 -10.86 6.01
C HIS A 65 -20.57 -11.81 5.37
N PHE A 66 -20.99 -11.54 4.12
CA PHE A 66 -21.86 -12.42 3.36
C PHE A 66 -21.23 -13.80 3.17
N LEU A 67 -19.95 -13.86 2.80
CA LEU A 67 -19.21 -15.12 2.69
C LEU A 67 -19.16 -15.89 4.01
N ASP A 68 -18.99 -15.18 5.13
CA ASP A 68 -19.05 -15.79 6.45
C ASP A 68 -20.41 -16.45 6.68
N GLN A 69 -21.52 -15.89 6.21
CA GLN A 69 -22.85 -16.50 6.40
C GLN A 69 -23.11 -17.77 5.57
N LEU A 70 -22.20 -18.19 4.68
CA LEU A 70 -22.39 -19.37 3.82
C LEU A 70 -21.84 -20.66 4.46
N PRO A 71 -22.68 -21.64 4.83
CA PRO A 71 -22.21 -22.87 5.48
C PRO A 71 -21.21 -23.69 4.64
N SER A 72 -21.30 -23.61 3.31
CA SER A 72 -20.36 -24.28 2.40
C SER A 72 -18.91 -23.77 2.52
N LEU A 73 -18.72 -22.60 3.14
CA LEU A 73 -17.43 -21.96 3.35
C LEU A 73 -16.91 -22.08 4.78
N ASP A 74 -17.64 -22.73 5.71
CA ASP A 74 -17.25 -22.84 7.12
C ASP A 74 -15.87 -23.48 7.32
N LYS A 75 -15.48 -24.40 6.44
CA LYS A 75 -14.15 -25.04 6.46
C LYS A 75 -12.97 -24.08 6.27
N TYR A 76 -13.22 -22.85 5.80
CA TYR A 76 -12.20 -21.82 5.60
C TYR A 76 -12.14 -20.83 6.77
N ARG A 77 -13.11 -20.86 7.70
CA ARG A 77 -13.09 -20.03 8.90
C ARG A 77 -11.92 -20.43 9.80
N ILE A 78 -11.35 -19.44 10.45
CA ILE A 78 -10.29 -19.65 11.43
C ILE A 78 -10.90 -20.10 12.77
N HIS A 79 -11.99 -19.44 13.17
CA HIS A 79 -12.73 -19.71 14.41
C HIS A 79 -14.17 -20.12 14.09
N PRO A 80 -14.78 -21.03 14.89
CA PRO A 80 -16.20 -21.34 14.74
C PRO A 80 -17.06 -20.12 15.13
N PRO A 81 -18.26 -19.95 14.52
CA PRO A 81 -19.11 -18.79 14.79
C PRO A 81 -19.54 -18.64 16.27
N SER A 82 -19.55 -19.72 17.05
CA SER A 82 -19.80 -19.64 18.50
C SER A 82 -18.71 -18.87 19.27
N GLU A 83 -17.45 -18.91 18.80
CA GLU A 83 -16.36 -18.14 19.41
C GLU A 83 -16.46 -16.66 19.09
N LEU A 84 -16.95 -16.30 17.89
CA LEU A 84 -17.20 -14.91 17.51
C LEU A 84 -18.15 -14.20 18.49
N VAL A 85 -19.20 -14.90 18.94
CA VAL A 85 -20.21 -14.38 19.87
C VAL A 85 -19.70 -14.38 21.31
N SER A 86 -19.00 -15.44 21.72
CA SER A 86 -18.64 -15.64 23.12
C SER A 86 -17.32 -14.97 23.54
N LYS A 87 -16.36 -14.79 22.63
CA LYS A 87 -15.01 -14.26 22.96
C LYS A 87 -14.87 -12.76 22.70
N ASN A 88 -15.64 -12.20 21.77
CA ASN A 88 -15.62 -10.76 21.52
C ASN A 88 -16.26 -9.99 22.68
N LYS A 89 -15.59 -8.94 23.14
CA LYS A 89 -16.00 -8.16 24.32
C LYS A 89 -16.86 -6.93 23.96
N VAL A 90 -17.27 -6.83 22.70
CA VAL A 90 -18.00 -5.71 22.12
C VAL A 90 -19.10 -6.21 21.20
N SER A 91 -20.23 -5.53 21.20
CA SER A 91 -21.34 -5.85 20.29
C SER A 91 -21.09 -5.30 18.89
N VAL A 92 -21.69 -5.95 17.89
CA VAL A 92 -21.67 -5.50 16.49
C VAL A 92 -22.18 -4.05 16.35
N SER A 93 -23.21 -3.65 17.10
CA SER A 93 -23.72 -2.27 17.06
C SER A 93 -22.70 -1.25 17.55
N GLN A 94 -21.92 -1.57 18.60
CA GLN A 94 -20.85 -0.69 19.08
C GLN A 94 -19.73 -0.56 18.05
N VAL A 95 -19.39 -1.65 17.37
CA VAL A 95 -18.39 -1.65 16.29
C VAL A 95 -18.84 -0.78 15.13
N ILE A 96 -20.05 -0.99 14.61
CA ILE A 96 -20.60 -0.18 13.51
C ILE A 96 -20.62 1.31 13.88
N LYS A 97 -21.06 1.66 15.10
CA LYS A 97 -21.07 3.06 15.57
C LYS A 97 -19.66 3.65 15.59
N ALA A 98 -18.67 2.93 16.11
CA ALA A 98 -17.29 3.40 16.17
C ALA A 98 -16.70 3.62 14.77
N VAL A 99 -16.92 2.68 13.85
CA VAL A 99 -16.47 2.78 12.46
C VAL A 99 -17.11 3.99 11.76
N ILE A 100 -18.42 4.21 11.92
CA ILE A 100 -19.10 5.38 11.34
C ILE A 100 -18.51 6.68 11.91
N ILE A 101 -18.29 6.76 13.22
CA ILE A 101 -17.67 7.93 13.85
C ILE A 101 -16.27 8.17 13.27
N GLN A 102 -15.46 7.14 13.14
CA GLN A 102 -14.13 7.23 12.56
C GLN A 102 -14.19 7.73 11.10
N GLN A 103 -15.06 7.16 10.27
CA GLN A 103 -15.23 7.58 8.87
C GLN A 103 -15.70 9.02 8.75
N VAL A 104 -16.59 9.50 9.65
CA VAL A 104 -17.01 10.91 9.70
C VAL A 104 -15.82 11.82 10.01
N VAL A 105 -15.02 11.47 11.03
CA VAL A 105 -13.83 12.25 11.40
C VAL A 105 -12.79 12.25 10.27
N GLN A 106 -12.52 11.10 9.67
CA GLN A 106 -11.59 10.96 8.54
C GLN A 106 -12.06 11.73 7.30
N THR A 107 -13.36 11.68 7.00
CA THR A 107 -13.97 12.44 5.90
C THR A 107 -13.82 13.94 6.14
N ALA A 108 -14.18 14.41 7.34
CA ALA A 108 -14.05 15.82 7.69
C ALA A 108 -12.59 16.30 7.58
N LEU A 109 -11.64 15.52 8.07
CA LEU A 109 -10.22 15.83 7.97
C LEU A 109 -9.74 15.84 6.51
N GLY A 110 -10.14 14.86 5.71
CA GLY A 110 -9.81 14.80 4.28
C GLY A 110 -10.33 16.03 3.52
N VAL A 111 -11.53 16.50 3.83
CA VAL A 111 -12.09 17.73 3.25
C VAL A 111 -11.27 18.96 3.62
N LEU A 112 -10.77 19.03 4.86
CA LEU A 112 -9.99 20.16 5.37
C LEU A 112 -8.53 20.17 4.91
N VAL A 113 -7.91 19.00 4.76
CA VAL A 113 -6.46 18.88 4.54
C VAL A 113 -6.10 18.69 3.07
N LEU A 114 -6.92 18.01 2.29
CA LEU A 114 -6.60 17.76 0.88
C LEU A 114 -6.94 19.00 0.04
N ASP A 115 -6.05 19.37 -0.87
CA ASP A 115 -6.30 20.43 -1.83
C ASP A 115 -6.99 19.90 -3.09
N ASN A 116 -7.70 20.79 -3.81
CA ASN A 116 -8.17 20.49 -5.15
C ASN A 116 -6.98 20.67 -6.10
N VAL A 117 -6.31 19.58 -6.44
CA VAL A 117 -5.22 19.61 -7.41
C VAL A 117 -5.78 19.22 -8.77
N ASP A 118 -5.74 20.15 -9.72
CA ASP A 118 -6.03 19.85 -11.12
C ASP A 118 -4.89 19.01 -11.68
N GLU A 119 -5.16 17.72 -11.94
CA GLU A 119 -4.15 16.78 -12.45
C GLU A 119 -4.06 16.77 -13.97
N PHE A 120 -4.77 17.70 -14.62
CA PHE A 120 -4.72 17.82 -16.07
C PHE A 120 -3.32 18.21 -16.53
N MET A 121 -2.76 17.40 -17.42
CA MET A 121 -1.53 17.67 -18.12
C MET A 121 -1.82 17.71 -19.62
N SER A 122 -1.39 18.78 -20.28
CA SER A 122 -1.39 18.85 -21.74
C SER A 122 -0.40 17.86 -22.35
N ASP A 123 -0.60 17.51 -23.63
CA ASP A 123 0.32 16.65 -24.37
C ASP A 123 1.78 17.10 -24.26
N ASN A 124 2.04 18.40 -24.35
CA ASN A 124 3.39 18.97 -24.21
C ASN A 124 3.98 18.76 -22.81
N GLN A 125 3.16 18.85 -21.76
CA GLN A 125 3.61 18.59 -20.39
C GLN A 125 3.95 17.10 -20.21
N HIS A 126 3.18 16.18 -20.79
CA HIS A 126 3.51 14.77 -20.79
C HIS A 126 4.82 14.48 -21.53
N LEU A 127 5.02 15.06 -22.72
CA LEU A 127 6.26 14.90 -23.49
C LEU A 127 7.47 15.46 -22.74
N HIS A 128 7.31 16.60 -22.06
CA HIS A 128 8.37 17.18 -21.22
C HIS A 128 8.71 16.28 -20.01
N ALA A 129 7.70 15.68 -19.36
CA ALA A 129 7.92 14.72 -18.30
C ALA A 129 8.64 13.46 -18.82
N MET A 130 8.24 12.93 -19.99
CA MET A 130 8.93 11.82 -20.67
C MET A 130 10.39 12.16 -21.00
N ALA A 131 10.67 13.38 -21.44
CA ALA A 131 12.03 13.86 -21.68
C ALA A 131 12.89 13.80 -20.41
N THR A 132 12.32 14.13 -19.25
CA THR A 132 13.01 14.01 -17.96
C THR A 132 13.38 12.55 -17.65
N TYR A 133 12.46 11.61 -17.89
CA TYR A 133 12.74 10.18 -17.69
C TYR A 133 13.74 9.60 -18.70
N SER A 134 13.79 10.15 -19.91
CA SER A 134 14.67 9.68 -20.98
C SER A 134 16.16 9.71 -20.58
N GLY A 135 16.57 10.68 -19.76
CA GLY A 135 17.94 10.76 -19.22
C GLY A 135 18.25 9.60 -18.28
N TYR A 136 17.35 9.28 -17.35
CA TYR A 136 17.49 8.15 -16.44
C TYR A 136 17.48 6.81 -17.19
N ILE A 137 16.57 6.65 -18.16
CA ILE A 137 16.50 5.45 -19.01
C ILE A 137 17.83 5.24 -19.73
N THR A 138 18.40 6.30 -20.31
CA THR A 138 19.70 6.25 -21.00
C THR A 138 20.82 5.87 -20.05
N PHE A 139 20.87 6.48 -18.86
CA PHE A 139 21.86 6.17 -17.84
C PHE A 139 21.83 4.69 -17.45
N PHE A 140 20.65 4.16 -17.07
CA PHE A 140 20.53 2.78 -16.59
C PHE A 140 20.70 1.75 -17.71
N LEU A 141 20.24 2.02 -18.93
CA LEU A 141 20.47 1.11 -20.06
C LEU A 141 21.95 1.09 -20.46
N ASN A 142 22.64 2.23 -20.44
CA ASN A 142 24.09 2.26 -20.69
C ASN A 142 24.84 1.47 -19.62
N LEU A 143 24.42 1.57 -18.35
CA LEU A 143 25.01 0.80 -17.25
C LEU A 143 24.79 -0.71 -17.44
N ALA A 144 23.61 -1.13 -17.92
CA ALA A 144 23.25 -2.54 -18.07
C ALA A 144 23.80 -3.20 -19.35
N LEU A 145 23.82 -2.46 -20.48
CA LEU A 145 24.05 -3.01 -21.81
C LEU A 145 25.30 -2.45 -22.51
N GLY A 146 25.84 -1.35 -22.00
CA GLY A 146 26.88 -0.57 -22.66
C GLY A 146 26.35 0.33 -23.80
N PRO A 147 27.03 1.44 -24.12
CA PRO A 147 26.50 2.47 -25.03
C PRO A 147 26.09 1.96 -26.43
N SER A 148 26.89 1.09 -27.05
CA SER A 148 26.64 0.61 -28.41
C SER A 148 25.34 -0.21 -28.52
N LEU A 149 25.09 -1.09 -27.56
CA LEU A 149 23.87 -1.90 -27.53
C LEU A 149 22.67 -1.04 -27.15
N THR A 150 22.83 -0.12 -26.20
CA THR A 150 21.79 0.87 -25.85
C THR A 150 21.36 1.69 -27.06
N SER A 151 22.30 2.16 -27.89
CA SER A 151 21.95 2.86 -29.13
C SER A 151 21.16 2.01 -30.11
N SER A 152 21.52 0.73 -30.24
CA SER A 152 20.80 -0.21 -31.11
C SER A 152 19.37 -0.48 -30.60
N VAL A 153 19.20 -0.60 -29.28
CA VAL A 153 17.88 -0.75 -28.63
C VAL A 153 17.04 0.51 -28.82
N PHE A 154 17.62 1.70 -28.61
CA PHE A 154 16.90 2.95 -28.74
C PHE A 154 16.43 3.25 -30.16
N ALA A 155 17.21 2.89 -31.18
CA ALA A 155 16.81 3.05 -32.57
C ALA A 155 15.50 2.30 -32.91
N HIS A 156 15.18 1.22 -32.19
CA HIS A 156 14.00 0.39 -32.46
C HIS A 156 12.89 0.54 -31.42
N PHE A 157 13.24 0.76 -30.14
CA PHE A 157 12.31 0.67 -29.02
C PHE A 157 12.33 1.90 -28.11
N GLY A 158 13.14 2.92 -28.38
CA GLY A 158 13.34 4.06 -27.48
C GLY A 158 12.05 4.76 -27.04
N ALA A 159 11.20 5.16 -28.01
CA ALA A 159 9.92 5.79 -27.72
C ALA A 159 8.96 4.89 -26.92
N SER A 160 8.94 3.58 -27.21
CA SER A 160 8.11 2.60 -26.49
C SER A 160 8.62 2.38 -25.06
N ILE A 161 9.94 2.31 -24.86
CA ILE A 161 10.56 2.19 -23.53
C ILE A 161 10.27 3.43 -22.69
N THR A 162 10.40 4.63 -23.27
CA THR A 162 10.08 5.89 -22.57
C THR A 162 8.60 5.96 -22.21
N SER A 163 7.71 5.62 -23.14
CA SER A 163 6.26 5.59 -22.89
C SER A 163 5.89 4.59 -21.80
N PHE A 164 6.45 3.37 -21.86
CA PHE A 164 6.25 2.35 -20.84
C PHE A 164 6.79 2.80 -19.48
N THR A 165 7.97 3.43 -19.46
CA THR A 165 8.56 3.91 -18.22
C THR A 165 7.67 4.95 -17.56
N TYR A 166 7.20 5.93 -18.33
CA TYR A 166 6.34 7.00 -17.85
C TYR A 166 4.97 6.50 -17.38
N TRP A 167 4.29 5.69 -18.20
CA TRP A 167 2.90 5.28 -17.94
C TRP A 167 2.77 4.03 -17.07
N TRP A 168 3.80 3.19 -16.93
CA TRP A 168 3.64 1.92 -16.22
C TRP A 168 4.67 1.76 -15.13
N PHE A 169 5.94 1.91 -15.48
CA PHE A 169 7.02 1.65 -14.52
C PHE A 169 7.00 2.64 -13.36
N VAL A 170 6.97 3.95 -13.64
CA VAL A 170 6.97 4.99 -12.60
C VAL A 170 5.74 4.85 -11.68
N PRO A 171 4.49 4.81 -12.19
CA PRO A 171 3.31 4.55 -11.36
C PRO A 171 3.41 3.27 -10.51
N ALA A 172 3.91 2.17 -11.06
CA ALA A 172 4.06 0.91 -10.34
C ALA A 172 5.08 1.02 -9.19
N ILE A 173 6.22 1.70 -9.43
CA ILE A 173 7.22 1.96 -8.40
C ILE A 173 6.68 2.91 -7.33
N GLN A 174 5.93 3.95 -7.71
CA GLN A 174 5.27 4.84 -6.75
C GLN A 174 4.28 4.09 -5.87
N PHE A 175 3.47 3.20 -6.47
CA PHE A 175 2.52 2.37 -5.73
C PHE A 175 3.24 1.41 -4.77
N ALA A 176 4.27 0.70 -5.24
CA ALA A 176 5.07 -0.19 -4.39
C ALA A 176 5.76 0.57 -3.24
N TRP A 177 6.26 1.77 -3.52
CA TRP A 177 6.86 2.66 -2.52
C TRP A 177 5.83 3.17 -1.51
N ALA A 178 4.61 3.52 -1.96
CA ALA A 178 3.51 3.87 -1.06
C ALA A 178 3.14 2.72 -0.11
N CYS A 179 3.06 1.48 -0.61
CA CYS A 179 2.87 0.29 0.22
C CYS A 179 4.00 0.15 1.26
N PHE A 180 5.25 0.33 0.86
CA PHE A 180 6.41 0.24 1.77
C PHE A 180 6.38 1.33 2.86
N ILE A 181 6.08 2.59 2.51
CA ILE A 181 5.95 3.69 3.47
C ILE A 181 4.82 3.41 4.46
N MET A 182 3.67 2.95 3.97
CA MET A 182 2.52 2.61 4.81
C MET A 182 2.84 1.47 5.77
N ASP A 183 3.42 0.36 5.28
CA ASP A 183 3.83 -0.76 6.11
C ASP A 183 4.85 -0.35 7.18
N THR A 184 5.80 0.51 6.81
CA THR A 184 6.81 1.03 7.74
C THR A 184 6.17 1.84 8.84
N HIS A 185 5.32 2.81 8.48
CA HIS A 185 4.61 3.64 9.45
C HIS A 185 3.75 2.79 10.38
N GLN A 186 2.93 1.91 9.82
CA GLN A 186 2.02 1.10 10.62
C GLN A 186 2.76 0.08 11.49
N TYR A 187 3.80 -0.60 11.00
CA TYR A 187 4.56 -1.55 11.81
C TYR A 187 5.13 -0.90 13.08
N PHE A 188 5.85 0.22 12.93
CA PHE A 188 6.52 0.83 14.07
C PHE A 188 5.53 1.41 15.08
N LEU A 189 4.45 2.04 14.60
CA LEU A 189 3.44 2.61 15.48
C LEU A 189 2.59 1.52 16.15
N HIS A 190 2.21 0.47 15.43
CA HIS A 190 1.47 -0.67 15.97
C HIS A 190 2.29 -1.41 17.03
N ARG A 191 3.57 -1.67 16.75
CA ARG A 191 4.50 -2.22 17.74
C ARG A 191 4.66 -1.31 18.95
N LEU A 192 4.77 0.01 18.76
CA LEU A 192 4.82 0.97 19.86
C LEU A 192 3.56 0.89 20.75
N PHE A 193 2.37 0.81 20.13
CA PHE A 193 1.10 0.67 20.83
C PHE A 193 1.00 -0.60 21.66
N HIS A 194 1.60 -1.71 21.21
CA HIS A 194 1.67 -2.94 21.99
C HIS A 194 2.73 -2.93 23.08
N MET A 195 3.92 -2.42 22.78
CA MET A 195 5.07 -2.54 23.67
C MET A 195 5.02 -1.50 24.81
N ASN A 196 4.33 -0.38 24.59
CA ASN A 196 4.09 0.61 25.63
C ASN A 196 2.81 0.27 26.41
N LYS A 197 2.94 -0.02 27.71
CA LYS A 197 1.82 -0.40 28.59
C LYS A 197 0.70 0.64 28.64
N PHE A 198 1.03 1.93 28.58
CA PHE A 198 0.03 3.01 28.62
C PHE A 198 -0.76 3.06 27.30
N LEU A 199 -0.07 3.06 26.16
CA LEU A 199 -0.69 3.10 24.85
C LEU A 199 -1.55 1.85 24.61
N TYR A 200 -1.07 0.67 24.99
CA TYR A 200 -1.86 -0.56 24.92
C TYR A 200 -3.15 -0.44 25.75
N ARG A 201 -3.02 -0.15 27.06
CA ARG A 201 -4.16 -0.17 27.97
C ARG A 201 -5.24 0.86 27.63
N HIS A 202 -4.88 2.03 27.11
CA HIS A 202 -5.83 3.12 26.91
C HIS A 202 -6.27 3.32 25.46
N ILE A 203 -5.47 2.86 24.49
CA ILE A 203 -5.73 3.08 23.07
C ILE A 203 -5.95 1.73 22.39
N HIS A 204 -4.89 0.95 22.23
CA HIS A 204 -4.92 -0.20 21.33
C HIS A 204 -5.68 -1.42 21.86
N SER A 205 -5.85 -1.53 23.18
CA SER A 205 -6.71 -2.56 23.78
C SER A 205 -8.18 -2.41 23.39
N VAL A 206 -8.62 -1.25 22.87
CA VAL A 206 -9.96 -1.08 22.29
C VAL A 206 -10.12 -2.00 21.09
N HIS A 207 -9.16 -2.00 20.17
CA HIS A 207 -9.15 -2.86 19.00
C HIS A 207 -9.16 -4.34 19.38
N HIS A 208 -8.29 -4.73 20.32
CA HIS A 208 -8.20 -6.10 20.87
C HIS A 208 -9.39 -6.55 21.73
N ARG A 209 -10.46 -5.76 21.85
CA ARG A 209 -11.75 -6.28 22.34
C ARG A 209 -12.41 -7.22 21.32
N LEU A 210 -12.01 -7.13 20.05
CA LEU A 210 -12.32 -8.08 18.99
C LEU A 210 -11.32 -9.24 19.00
N TYR A 211 -11.49 -10.15 19.95
CA TYR A 211 -10.65 -11.35 20.05
C TYR A 211 -10.72 -12.25 18.81
N VAL A 212 -11.89 -12.36 18.19
CA VAL A 212 -12.09 -13.03 16.90
C VAL A 212 -12.39 -11.94 15.87
N PRO A 213 -11.40 -11.57 15.03
CA PRO A 213 -11.58 -10.54 14.01
C PRO A 213 -12.65 -10.91 12.97
N TYR A 214 -13.29 -9.88 12.44
CA TYR A 214 -14.21 -9.96 11.30
C TYR A 214 -14.10 -8.68 10.46
N ALA A 215 -14.40 -8.77 9.16
CA ALA A 215 -14.03 -7.73 8.19
C ALA A 215 -14.57 -6.33 8.52
N PHE A 216 -15.84 -6.19 8.94
CA PHE A 216 -16.42 -4.89 9.30
C PHE A 216 -15.99 -4.39 10.70
N GLY A 217 -15.17 -5.15 11.41
CA GLY A 217 -14.48 -4.75 12.63
C GLY A 217 -13.05 -4.25 12.37
N ALA A 218 -12.59 -4.21 11.12
CA ALA A 218 -11.21 -3.83 10.80
C ALA A 218 -10.85 -2.40 11.21
N LEU A 219 -11.82 -1.48 11.14
CA LEU A 219 -11.67 -0.10 11.64
C LEU A 219 -12.28 0.08 13.04
N TYR A 220 -12.43 -0.99 13.82
CA TYR A 220 -12.81 -0.86 15.22
C TYR A 220 -11.57 -0.53 16.05
N ASN A 221 -11.25 0.75 16.17
CA ASN A 221 -10.13 1.22 16.97
C ASN A 221 -10.47 2.48 17.77
N HIS A 222 -9.57 2.88 18.66
CA HIS A 222 -9.70 4.15 19.38
C HIS A 222 -9.51 5.31 18.38
N PRO A 223 -10.26 6.44 18.45
CA PRO A 223 -10.14 7.52 17.46
C PRO A 223 -8.73 8.07 17.24
N ILE A 224 -7.93 8.17 18.31
CA ILE A 224 -6.50 8.56 18.22
C ILE A 224 -5.69 7.53 17.42
N GLU A 225 -5.97 6.24 17.60
CA GLU A 225 -5.31 5.19 16.85
C GLU A 225 -5.73 5.22 15.38
N GLY A 226 -7.02 5.33 15.08
CA GLY A 226 -7.50 5.45 13.70
C GLY A 226 -6.95 6.70 12.99
N PHE A 227 -6.75 7.81 13.71
CA PHE A 227 -6.07 8.97 13.16
C PHE A 227 -4.58 8.68 12.89
N LEU A 228 -3.85 8.14 13.87
CA LEU A 228 -2.41 7.96 13.75
C LEU A 228 -2.00 6.81 12.82
N LEU A 229 -2.67 5.66 12.87
CA LEU A 229 -2.36 4.50 12.01
C LEU A 229 -2.95 4.67 10.61
N ASP A 230 -4.25 4.97 10.52
CA ASP A 230 -4.95 4.92 9.23
C ASP A 230 -4.76 6.24 8.47
N THR A 231 -5.12 7.38 9.09
CA THR A 231 -5.10 8.67 8.38
C THR A 231 -3.69 9.20 8.16
N CYS A 232 -2.87 9.30 9.20
CA CYS A 232 -1.49 9.76 9.03
C CYS A 232 -0.69 8.79 8.15
N GLY A 233 -0.91 7.47 8.29
CA GLY A 233 -0.27 6.48 7.43
C GLY A 233 -0.61 6.66 5.95
N ALA A 234 -1.89 6.85 5.62
CA ALA A 234 -2.33 7.11 4.25
C ALA A 234 -1.78 8.43 3.68
N LEU A 235 -1.81 9.52 4.46
CA LEU A 235 -1.29 10.81 4.03
C LEU A 235 0.23 10.80 3.82
N LEU A 236 0.98 10.13 4.71
CA LEU A 236 2.42 9.96 4.56
C LEU A 236 2.76 9.13 3.32
N ALA A 237 2.04 8.03 3.09
CA ALA A 237 2.24 7.21 1.90
C ALA A 237 1.93 7.99 0.60
N HIS A 238 0.86 8.77 0.56
CA HIS A 238 0.52 9.64 -0.57
C HIS A 238 1.62 10.68 -0.83
N ALA A 239 1.99 11.45 0.20
CA ALA A 239 2.98 12.52 0.06
C ALA A 239 4.38 12.00 -0.32
N ALA A 240 4.84 10.91 0.32
CA ALA A 240 6.19 10.37 0.10
C ALA A 240 6.34 9.57 -1.20
N SER A 241 5.24 9.17 -1.83
CA SER A 241 5.25 8.44 -3.11
C SER A 241 5.09 9.33 -4.33
N PHE A 242 4.80 10.62 -4.13
CA PHE A 242 4.54 11.56 -5.22
C PHE A 242 3.43 11.08 -6.17
N MET A 243 2.54 10.24 -5.65
CA MET A 243 1.39 9.76 -6.39
C MET A 243 0.44 10.91 -6.66
N SER A 244 -0.14 10.91 -7.85
CA SER A 244 -1.32 11.70 -8.12
C SER A 244 -2.48 11.28 -7.21
N THR A 245 -3.41 12.18 -6.96
CA THR A 245 -4.73 11.96 -6.35
C THR A 245 -5.41 10.75 -6.97
N ARG A 246 -5.41 10.62 -8.30
CA ARG A 246 -6.00 9.47 -9.00
C ARG A 246 -5.30 8.15 -8.67
N GLN A 247 -3.98 8.13 -8.66
CA GLN A 247 -3.22 6.94 -8.21
C GLN A 247 -3.51 6.63 -6.74
N SER A 248 -3.71 7.66 -5.92
CA SER A 248 -3.98 7.54 -4.49
C SER A 248 -5.38 7.01 -4.21
N ILE A 249 -6.38 7.32 -5.04
CA ILE A 249 -7.71 6.67 -4.99
C ILE A 249 -7.53 5.15 -5.09
N VAL A 250 -6.76 4.68 -6.07
CA VAL A 250 -6.49 3.25 -6.27
C VAL A 250 -5.79 2.67 -5.05
N MET A 251 -4.75 3.35 -4.55
CA MET A 251 -4.01 2.91 -3.36
C MET A 251 -4.90 2.83 -2.11
N PHE A 252 -5.74 3.83 -1.86
CA PHE A 252 -6.60 3.85 -0.67
C PHE A 252 -7.68 2.77 -0.72
N VAL A 253 -8.30 2.55 -1.89
CA VAL A 253 -9.27 1.45 -2.07
C VAL A 253 -8.57 0.09 -1.92
N PHE A 254 -7.38 -0.06 -2.50
CA PHE A 254 -6.58 -1.28 -2.38
C PHE A 254 -6.18 -1.58 -0.93
N SER A 255 -5.69 -0.57 -0.20
CA SER A 255 -5.37 -0.67 1.22
C SER A 255 -6.59 -0.99 2.07
N THR A 256 -7.75 -0.43 1.73
CA THR A 256 -9.02 -0.71 2.40
C THR A 256 -9.44 -2.16 2.20
N TYR A 257 -9.36 -2.67 0.97
CA TYR A 257 -9.60 -4.08 0.71
C TYR A 257 -8.67 -4.96 1.55
N LYS A 258 -7.36 -4.64 1.55
CA LYS A 258 -6.36 -5.41 2.29
C LYS A 258 -6.67 -5.45 3.78
N THR A 259 -7.01 -4.30 4.36
CA THR A 259 -7.43 -4.16 5.76
C THR A 259 -8.65 -5.03 6.07
N CYS A 260 -9.68 -5.02 5.22
CA CYS A 260 -10.86 -5.89 5.38
C CYS A 260 -10.54 -7.38 5.23
N SER A 261 -9.69 -7.75 4.26
CA SER A 261 -9.25 -9.13 4.01
C SER A 261 -8.45 -9.69 5.20
N ASP A 262 -7.55 -8.89 5.78
CA ASP A 262 -6.76 -9.27 6.97
C ASP A 262 -7.59 -9.46 8.23
N HIS A 263 -8.79 -8.89 8.25
CA HIS A 263 -9.73 -9.07 9.34
C HIS A 263 -10.86 -10.04 9.00
N ALA A 264 -10.88 -10.66 7.82
CA ALA A 264 -12.05 -11.41 7.35
C ALA A 264 -12.43 -12.62 8.22
N GLY A 265 -11.56 -13.07 9.14
CA GLY A 265 -11.82 -14.20 10.04
C GLY A 265 -11.77 -15.57 9.34
N ALA A 266 -11.44 -15.59 8.05
CA ALA A 266 -11.35 -16.77 7.22
C ALA A 266 -10.24 -16.64 6.15
N GLN A 267 -9.80 -17.77 5.61
CA GLN A 267 -8.89 -17.85 4.45
C GLN A 267 -9.59 -18.47 3.24
N TYR A 268 -10.33 -17.67 2.48
CA TYR A 268 -11.06 -18.13 1.31
C TYR A 268 -10.11 -18.46 0.13
N PRO A 269 -10.33 -19.54 -0.63
CA PRO A 269 -9.41 -19.98 -1.69
C PRO A 269 -9.44 -19.11 -2.95
N PHE A 270 -10.50 -18.32 -3.14
CA PHE A 270 -10.68 -17.42 -4.28
C PHE A 270 -10.21 -16.00 -4.01
N ASP A 271 -9.88 -15.64 -2.76
CA ASP A 271 -9.23 -14.36 -2.47
C ASP A 271 -7.79 -14.44 -3.02
N PRO A 272 -7.41 -13.63 -4.03
CA PRO A 272 -6.07 -13.68 -4.58
C PRO A 272 -5.00 -13.17 -3.59
N PHE A 273 -5.37 -12.33 -2.63
CA PHE A 273 -4.41 -11.61 -1.80
C PHE A 273 -3.77 -12.51 -0.75
N ARG A 274 -4.44 -13.59 -0.35
CA ARG A 274 -3.81 -14.63 0.51
C ARG A 274 -2.59 -15.30 -0.13
N TYR A 275 -2.49 -15.29 -1.46
CA TYR A 275 -1.39 -15.94 -2.20
C TYR A 275 -0.29 -14.94 -2.56
N ILE A 276 -0.66 -13.66 -2.71
CA ILE A 276 0.27 -12.57 -3.04
C ILE A 276 0.96 -12.04 -1.79
N PHE A 277 0.22 -11.92 -0.68
CA PHE A 277 0.70 -11.31 0.56
C PHE A 277 0.82 -12.35 1.67
N ALA A 278 1.94 -12.30 2.40
CA ALA A 278 2.13 -13.10 3.61
C ALA A 278 1.34 -12.56 4.81
N ASN A 279 0.99 -11.27 4.79
CA ASN A 279 0.05 -10.69 5.72
C ASN A 279 -1.35 -11.15 5.31
N THR A 280 -1.96 -11.98 6.14
CA THR A 280 -3.24 -12.64 5.86
C THR A 280 -4.13 -12.61 7.10
N SER A 281 -5.40 -12.96 6.93
CA SER A 281 -6.35 -13.17 8.03
C SER A 281 -5.82 -14.09 9.14
N ASP A 282 -5.07 -15.14 8.82
CA ASP A 282 -4.47 -16.04 9.83
C ASP A 282 -3.30 -15.42 10.58
N TYR A 283 -2.46 -14.67 9.85
CA TYR A 283 -1.36 -13.92 10.43
C TYR A 283 -1.86 -12.87 11.42
N HIS A 284 -2.91 -12.13 11.05
CA HIS A 284 -3.50 -11.10 11.91
C HIS A 284 -4.35 -11.70 13.03
N ASP A 285 -5.06 -12.80 12.78
CA ASP A 285 -5.78 -13.51 13.83
C ASP A 285 -4.85 -14.01 14.96
N ILE A 286 -3.67 -14.54 14.62
CA ILE A 286 -2.64 -14.91 15.61
C ILE A 286 -2.32 -13.73 16.52
N HIS A 287 -2.16 -12.53 15.96
CA HIS A 287 -1.86 -11.31 16.69
C HIS A 287 -2.93 -10.94 17.73
N HIS A 288 -4.21 -11.12 17.38
CA HIS A 288 -5.36 -10.89 18.29
C HIS A 288 -5.46 -11.91 19.43
N GLN A 289 -4.81 -13.07 19.30
CA GLN A 289 -4.77 -14.05 20.40
C GLN A 289 -3.88 -13.56 21.55
N HIS A 290 -4.22 -13.93 22.78
CA HIS A 290 -3.44 -13.53 23.97
C HIS A 290 -1.94 -13.88 23.88
N PHE A 291 -1.58 -14.99 23.23
CA PHE A 291 -0.19 -15.40 23.04
C PHE A 291 0.52 -14.64 21.90
N GLY A 292 -0.23 -14.02 20.99
CA GLY A 292 0.28 -13.31 19.82
C GLY A 292 0.37 -11.80 19.98
N LEU A 293 -0.08 -11.22 21.10
CA LEU A 293 -0.03 -9.78 21.39
C LEU A 293 1.36 -9.12 21.31
N LYS A 294 2.44 -9.89 21.16
CA LYS A 294 3.82 -9.40 20.99
C LYS A 294 4.45 -9.79 19.65
N TYR A 295 3.65 -10.26 18.71
CA TYR A 295 4.06 -10.77 17.42
C TYR A 295 3.15 -10.23 16.32
N ASN A 296 3.60 -10.34 15.07
CA ASN A 296 2.83 -10.04 13.86
C ASN A 296 2.29 -8.59 13.84
N PHE A 297 3.18 -7.60 13.97
CA PHE A 297 2.78 -6.19 14.00
C PHE A 297 2.63 -5.57 12.61
N SER A 298 3.19 -6.18 11.56
CA SER A 298 3.16 -5.61 10.22
C SER A 298 1.73 -5.59 9.70
N GLN A 299 1.38 -4.51 9.02
CA GLN A 299 0.13 -4.31 8.30
C GLN A 299 0.28 -3.08 7.38
N PRO A 300 -0.46 -3.00 6.27
CA PRO A 300 -1.41 -4.02 5.80
C PRO A 300 -0.83 -4.99 4.76
N PHE A 301 0.32 -4.75 4.14
CA PHE A 301 0.72 -5.53 2.93
C PHE A 301 1.73 -6.64 3.21
N PHE A 302 2.92 -6.29 3.66
CA PHE A 302 4.05 -7.20 3.80
C PHE A 302 4.35 -7.50 5.28
N VAL A 303 5.18 -8.52 5.54
CA VAL A 303 5.56 -8.95 6.91
C VAL A 303 7.04 -8.75 7.21
N HIS A 304 7.75 -8.07 6.30
CA HIS A 304 9.21 -7.95 6.31
C HIS A 304 9.74 -7.30 7.59
N TRP A 305 9.02 -6.36 8.19
CA TRP A 305 9.46 -5.77 9.46
C TRP A 305 9.42 -6.77 10.63
N ASP A 306 8.43 -7.66 10.66
CA ASP A 306 8.43 -8.75 11.64
C ASP A 306 9.56 -9.75 11.39
N ASP A 307 9.94 -10.00 10.14
CA ASP A 307 11.10 -10.82 9.81
C ASP A 307 12.41 -10.13 10.27
N VAL A 308 12.57 -8.84 9.99
CA VAL A 308 13.75 -8.04 10.36
C VAL A 308 13.93 -7.97 11.88
N PHE A 309 12.85 -7.74 12.64
CA PHE A 309 12.91 -7.59 14.09
C PHE A 309 12.63 -8.88 14.88
N GLY A 310 12.43 -10.01 14.19
CA GLY A 310 12.18 -11.30 14.83
C GLY A 310 10.85 -11.37 15.60
N THR A 311 9.83 -10.64 15.13
CA THR A 311 8.49 -10.60 15.74
C THR A 311 7.45 -11.37 14.92
N ARG A 312 7.85 -12.21 13.96
CA ARG A 312 6.94 -13.07 13.20
C ARG A 312 6.59 -14.36 13.96
N LEU A 313 5.32 -14.74 13.93
CA LEU A 313 4.80 -15.98 14.50
C LEU A 313 3.79 -16.62 13.54
N ASN A 314 4.04 -17.86 13.12
CA ASN A 314 3.13 -18.61 12.25
C ASN A 314 2.29 -19.61 13.05
N ARG A 315 1.13 -20.02 12.50
CA ARG A 315 0.25 -20.99 13.16
C ARG A 315 0.93 -22.35 13.40
N SER A 316 1.83 -22.76 12.52
CA SER A 316 2.64 -23.97 12.68
C SER A 316 3.58 -23.88 13.89
N ASP A 317 4.17 -22.71 14.13
CA ASP A 317 5.00 -22.46 15.31
C ASP A 317 4.18 -22.55 16.59
N VAL A 318 2.94 -22.08 16.57
CA VAL A 318 2.03 -22.22 17.72
C VAL A 318 1.70 -23.70 17.97
N LYS A 319 1.28 -24.44 16.94
CA LYS A 319 0.86 -25.86 17.03
C LYS A 319 2.00 -26.83 17.36
N SER A 320 3.18 -26.63 16.79
CA SER A 320 4.36 -27.48 17.04
C SER A 320 4.96 -27.26 18.42
N SER A 321 4.50 -26.23 19.11
CA SER A 321 5.13 -25.79 20.32
C SER A 321 4.38 -26.21 21.58
N ASN A 322 5.08 -27.02 22.37
CA ASN A 322 5.11 -26.81 23.83
C ASN A 322 5.79 -25.45 24.19
N LYS A 323 5.84 -24.43 23.29
CA LYS A 323 6.44 -23.10 23.55
C LYS A 323 5.51 -22.20 24.34
N ALA A 324 4.22 -22.52 24.47
CA ALA A 324 3.37 -21.89 25.48
C ALA A 324 3.99 -22.03 26.89
N ASP A 325 4.67 -23.15 27.17
CA ASP A 325 5.37 -23.38 28.44
C ASP A 325 6.77 -22.74 28.46
N LYS A 326 7.48 -22.65 27.33
CA LYS A 326 8.81 -21.98 27.27
C LYS A 326 8.75 -20.45 27.25
N LEU A 327 7.65 -19.85 26.77
CA LEU A 327 7.46 -18.39 26.75
C LEU A 327 6.95 -17.84 28.08
N LYS A 328 6.26 -18.66 28.90
CA LYS A 328 5.94 -18.33 30.30
C LYS A 328 7.21 -18.11 31.14
N ASN A 329 8.25 -18.91 30.94
CA ASN A 329 9.48 -18.87 31.74
C ASN A 329 10.48 -17.76 31.34
N LYS A 330 10.15 -16.92 30.36
CA LYS A 330 11.05 -15.83 29.88
C LYS A 330 10.48 -14.43 30.13
N ALA A 331 9.36 -14.34 30.83
CA ALA A 331 8.67 -13.10 31.21
C ALA A 331 8.59 -12.90 32.74
N GLU A 332 9.28 -13.74 33.53
CA GLU A 332 9.55 -13.53 34.96
C GLU A 332 10.90 -12.84 35.16
#